data_AF-A0A3N5PV91-F1
#
_entry.id   AF-A0A3N5PV91-F1
#
_cell.length_a   1.000
_cell.length_b   1.000
_cell.length_c   1.000
_cell.angle_alpha   90.00
_cell.angle_beta   90.00
_cell.angle_gamma   90.00
#
_symmetry.space_group_name_H-M   'P 1'
#
loop_
_entity.id
_entity.type
_entity.pdbx_description
1 polymer ?
#
loop_
_entity_poly.entity_id
_entity_poly.type
_entity_poly.pdbx_seq_one_letter_code
_entity_poly.pdbx_strand_id
1 'polypeptide(L)'
;MSYRIPTTAELTAAHLARLETAIAQSSPLNDKAFLRVLAATEAGLDIGHYKFAADAALQNLALTATGTGLDRIGLDNSTPRKQSETAILTAELTATAGTVIPAGTEFTADANGLRYRTTAEVTSVLGIATIQIRCVETGIVGNLEVGDTLSISAQIAGADTVATVTVVDQLGVDTESDADYRPRVLFAQRAITGGGNATDHKIWA
;
A
#
# COMPACT_ATOMS: atom_id res chain seq x y z
N MET A 1 20.71 4.84 27.34
CA MET A 1 19.92 6.06 27.64
C MET A 1 19.19 6.46 26.37
N SER A 2 17.88 6.64 26.40
CA SER A 2 17.14 7.22 25.28
C SER A 2 17.40 8.72 25.23
N TYR A 3 17.77 9.25 24.06
CA TYR A 3 17.96 10.69 23.87
C TYR A 3 16.60 11.37 23.82
N ARG A 4 16.36 12.35 24.70
CA ARG A 4 15.14 13.16 24.69
C ARG A 4 15.31 14.29 23.68
N ILE A 5 14.46 14.31 22.65
CA ILE A 5 14.38 15.43 21.71
C ILE A 5 13.84 16.65 22.46
N PRO A 6 14.57 17.78 22.48
CA PRO A 6 14.08 19.00 23.13
C PRO A 6 12.84 19.56 22.41
N THR A 7 12.00 20.26 23.16
CA THR A 7 10.88 21.01 22.61
C THR A 7 11.36 22.24 21.83
N THR A 8 10.53 22.75 20.93
CA THR A 8 10.84 23.98 20.17
C THR A 8 11.07 25.18 21.08
N ALA A 9 10.36 25.26 22.22
CA ALA A 9 10.56 26.31 23.22
C ALA A 9 11.94 26.19 23.90
N GLU A 10 12.34 24.98 24.30
CA GLU A 10 13.67 24.72 24.88
C GLU A 10 14.79 25.05 23.87
N LEU A 11 14.63 24.69 22.60
CA LEU A 11 15.59 25.03 21.53
C LEU A 11 15.66 26.53 21.27
N THR A 12 14.52 27.22 21.23
CA THR A 12 14.46 28.68 21.03
C THR A 12 15.18 29.39 22.16
N ALA A 13 14.96 28.98 23.41
CA ALA A 13 15.63 29.54 24.57
C ALA A 13 17.15 29.28 24.53
N ALA A 14 17.57 28.06 24.14
CA ALA A 14 18.98 27.71 24.01
C ALA A 14 19.69 28.52 22.92
N HIS A 15 19.07 28.67 21.74
CA HIS A 15 19.62 29.49 20.65
C HIS A 15 19.68 30.96 21.00
N LEU A 16 18.64 31.49 21.66
CA LEU A 16 18.65 32.87 22.12
C LEU A 16 19.81 33.12 23.10
N ALA A 17 19.97 32.26 24.11
CA ALA A 17 21.07 32.37 25.07
C ALA A 17 22.44 32.28 24.38
N ARG A 18 22.59 31.39 23.39
CA ARG A 18 23.81 31.25 22.59
C ARG A 18 24.12 32.53 21.81
N LEU A 19 23.12 33.11 21.14
CA LEU A 19 23.28 34.33 20.34
C LEU A 19 23.60 35.55 21.23
N GLU A 20 22.91 35.71 22.35
CA GLU A 20 23.15 36.78 23.32
C GLU A 20 24.57 36.71 23.92
N THR A 21 25.02 35.50 24.24
CA THR A 21 26.39 35.25 24.75
C THR A 21 27.44 35.59 23.70
N ALA A 22 27.23 35.20 22.45
CA ALA A 22 28.18 35.43 21.36
C ALA A 22 28.33 36.92 21.01
N ILE A 23 27.26 37.69 21.11
CA ILE A 23 27.22 39.13 20.77
C ILE A 23 27.48 40.01 22.01
N ALA A 24 27.46 39.42 23.21
CA ALA A 24 27.55 40.11 24.50
C ALA A 24 26.49 41.22 24.67
N GLN A 25 25.27 40.97 24.17
CA GLN A 25 24.14 41.88 24.26
C GLN A 25 22.85 41.13 24.63
N SER A 26 21.96 41.80 25.35
CA SER A 26 20.64 41.26 25.68
C SER A 26 19.60 41.60 24.61
N SER A 27 18.67 40.66 24.36
CA SER A 27 17.63 40.83 23.35
C SER A 27 16.34 41.38 23.98
N PRO A 28 15.89 42.59 23.58
CA PRO A 28 14.67 43.19 24.12
C PRO A 28 13.42 42.34 23.79
N LEU A 29 12.35 42.56 24.56
CA LEU A 29 11.04 41.89 24.41
C LEU A 29 10.11 42.56 23.39
N ASN A 30 10.55 43.64 22.75
CA ASN A 30 9.73 44.43 21.84
C ASN A 30 9.41 43.70 20.53
N ASP A 31 8.37 44.13 19.83
CA ASP A 31 7.84 43.56 18.57
C ASP A 31 8.86 43.39 17.43
N LYS A 32 10.04 44.02 17.51
CA LYS A 32 11.12 43.95 16.52
C LYS A 32 12.43 43.39 17.11
N ALA A 33 12.35 42.28 17.84
CA ALA A 33 13.52 41.60 18.38
C ALA A 33 14.11 40.59 17.36
N PHE A 34 14.99 41.08 16.47
CA PHE A 34 15.62 40.27 15.41
C PHE A 34 16.23 38.96 15.95
N LEU A 35 17.00 39.01 17.04
CA LEU A 35 17.65 37.83 17.63
C LEU A 35 16.67 36.77 18.13
N ARG A 36 15.49 37.18 18.64
CA ARG A 36 14.44 36.24 19.07
C ARG A 36 13.79 35.56 17.87
N VAL A 37 13.54 36.30 16.80
CA VAL A 37 13.01 35.75 15.54
C VAL A 37 14.02 34.78 14.94
N LEU A 38 15.30 35.16 14.87
CA LEU A 38 16.36 34.29 14.40
C LEU A 38 16.44 32.99 15.22
N ALA A 39 16.47 33.08 16.55
CA ALA A 39 16.49 31.91 17.44
C ALA A 39 15.29 30.98 17.23
N ALA A 40 14.09 31.54 17.00
CA ALA A 40 12.90 30.75 16.71
C ALA A 40 12.98 30.06 15.33
N THR A 41 13.53 30.74 14.32
CA THR A 41 13.75 30.14 13.00
C THR A 41 14.77 29.01 13.03
N GLU A 42 15.90 29.19 13.73
CA GLU A 42 16.91 28.14 13.93
C GLU A 42 16.33 26.95 14.70
N ALA A 43 15.57 27.21 15.77
CA ALA A 43 14.86 26.15 16.51
C ALA A 43 13.86 25.38 15.64
N GLY A 44 13.19 26.06 14.70
CA GLY A 44 12.28 25.46 13.74
C GLY A 44 12.98 24.53 12.74
N LEU A 45 14.17 24.90 12.28
CA LEU A 45 15.01 24.04 11.44
C LEU A 45 15.52 22.82 12.22
N ASP A 46 16.05 23.06 13.43
CA ASP A 46 16.62 22.01 14.27
C ASP A 46 15.59 20.97 14.70
N ILE A 47 14.37 21.38 15.07
CA ILE A 47 13.31 20.41 15.39
C ILE A 47 12.96 19.55 14.17
N GLY A 48 13.02 20.13 12.96
CA GLY A 48 12.87 19.39 11.72
C GLY A 48 13.96 18.33 11.55
N HIS A 49 15.22 18.70 11.76
CA HIS A 49 16.35 17.77 11.71
C HIS A 49 16.25 16.67 12.77
N TYR A 50 15.88 17.00 14.01
CA TYR A 50 15.69 16.00 15.06
C TYR A 50 14.60 15.00 14.73
N LYS A 51 13.46 15.46 14.22
CA LYS A 51 12.35 14.57 13.80
C LYS A 51 12.77 13.67 12.66
N PHE A 52 13.41 14.24 11.62
CA PHE A 52 13.93 13.46 10.50
C PHE A 52 14.93 12.39 10.96
N ALA A 53 15.88 12.76 11.82
CA ALA A 53 16.88 11.83 12.35
C ALA A 53 16.24 10.74 13.23
N ALA A 54 15.23 11.07 14.02
CA ALA A 54 14.50 10.11 14.84
C ALA A 54 13.74 9.11 13.96
N ASP A 55 13.04 9.58 12.94
CA ASP A 55 12.33 8.72 11.98
C ASP A 55 13.33 7.84 11.23
N ALA A 56 14.44 8.39 10.74
CA ALA A 56 15.49 7.62 10.07
C ALA A 56 16.07 6.53 10.99
N ALA A 57 16.28 6.83 12.27
CA ALA A 57 16.74 5.84 13.24
C ALA A 57 15.73 4.70 13.44
N LEU A 58 14.42 5.00 13.45
CA LEU A 58 13.37 3.97 13.52
C LEU A 58 13.36 3.08 12.27
N GLN A 59 13.68 3.63 11.09
CA GLN A 59 13.73 2.87 9.84
C GLN A 59 14.95 1.95 9.70
N ASN A 60 15.91 1.98 10.64
CA ASN A 60 17.11 1.12 10.57
C ASN A 60 16.87 -0.32 11.06
N LEU A 61 15.81 -0.57 11.83
CA LEU A 61 15.55 -1.88 12.44
C LEU A 61 14.18 -2.39 12.01
N ALA A 62 14.10 -3.66 11.59
CA ALA A 62 12.82 -4.28 11.19
C ALA A 62 11.75 -4.24 12.30
N LEU A 63 12.18 -4.21 13.56
CA LEU A 63 11.29 -4.09 14.73
C LEU A 63 10.50 -2.78 14.74
N THR A 64 11.10 -1.68 14.28
CA THR A 64 10.55 -0.32 14.38
C THR A 64 10.23 0.32 13.03
N ALA A 65 10.83 -0.19 11.95
CA ALA A 65 10.62 0.32 10.60
C ALA A 65 9.16 0.12 10.16
N THR A 66 8.71 1.00 9.27
CA THR A 66 7.34 1.05 8.74
C THR A 66 7.33 1.37 7.25
N GLY A 67 6.30 0.92 6.54
CA GLY A 67 6.12 1.11 5.10
C GLY A 67 7.40 0.81 4.31
N THR A 68 7.84 1.80 3.53
CA THR A 68 9.01 1.67 2.64
C THR A 68 10.33 1.30 3.34
N GLY A 69 10.53 1.69 4.61
CA GLY A 69 11.73 1.33 5.35
C GLY A 69 11.75 -0.15 5.70
N LEU A 70 10.59 -0.69 6.11
CA LEU A 70 10.43 -2.12 6.35
C LEU A 70 10.56 -2.93 5.05
N ASP A 71 10.05 -2.41 3.94
CA ASP A 71 10.18 -3.04 2.61
C ASP A 71 11.63 -3.15 2.16
N ARG A 72 12.44 -2.10 2.37
CA ARG A 72 13.87 -2.13 2.06
C ARG A 72 14.60 -3.19 2.87
N ILE A 73 14.33 -3.26 4.17
CA ILE A 73 14.94 -4.27 5.04
C ILE A 73 14.50 -5.68 4.64
N GLY A 74 13.23 -5.88 4.31
CA GLY A 74 12.72 -7.16 3.85
C GLY A 74 13.33 -7.59 2.52
N LEU A 75 13.49 -6.66 1.55
CA LEU A 75 14.17 -6.91 0.28
C LEU A 75 15.63 -7.29 0.46
N ASP A 76 16.36 -6.63 1.36
CA ASP A 76 17.74 -7.00 1.72
C ASP A 76 17.83 -8.45 2.23
N ASN A 77 16.77 -8.92 2.91
CA ASN A 77 16.63 -10.28 3.41
C ASN A 77 15.83 -11.20 2.46
N SER A 78 15.77 -10.87 1.15
CA SER A 78 15.08 -11.64 0.11
C SER A 78 13.62 -12.02 0.43
N THR A 79 12.96 -11.22 1.26
CA THR A 79 11.58 -11.41 1.72
C THR A 79 10.74 -10.23 1.27
N PRO A 80 10.34 -10.15 -0.02
CA PRO A 80 9.50 -9.05 -0.49
C PRO A 80 8.11 -9.10 0.14
N ARG A 81 7.50 -7.93 0.27
CA ARG A 81 6.10 -7.79 0.72
C ARG A 81 5.17 -8.39 -0.33
N LYS A 82 4.17 -9.15 0.13
CA LYS A 82 3.11 -9.64 -0.77
C LYS A 82 2.28 -8.46 -1.26
N GLN A 83 2.28 -8.27 -2.57
CA GLN A 83 1.53 -7.19 -3.22
C GLN A 83 0.06 -7.55 -3.32
N SER A 84 -0.79 -6.53 -3.49
CA SER A 84 -2.21 -6.76 -3.76
C SER A 84 -2.42 -7.48 -5.09
N GLU A 85 -3.37 -8.40 -5.11
CA GLU A 85 -3.80 -9.11 -6.31
C GLU A 85 -5.22 -8.69 -6.70
N THR A 86 -5.53 -8.73 -8.00
CA THR A 86 -6.88 -8.46 -8.53
C THR A 86 -7.73 -9.72 -8.52
N ALA A 87 -9.02 -9.59 -8.25
CA ALA A 87 -9.96 -10.69 -8.44
C ALA A 87 -10.07 -11.08 -9.92
N ILE A 88 -10.06 -12.38 -10.20
CA ILE A 88 -10.33 -12.97 -11.51
C ILE A 88 -11.54 -13.89 -11.35
N LEU A 89 -12.54 -13.69 -12.19
CA LEU A 89 -13.82 -14.35 -12.13
C LEU A 89 -14.21 -14.81 -13.52
N THR A 90 -15.04 -15.83 -13.58
CA THR A 90 -15.73 -16.23 -14.81
C THR A 90 -17.21 -15.90 -14.67
N ALA A 91 -17.74 -15.20 -15.66
CA ALA A 91 -19.15 -14.81 -15.74
C ALA A 91 -19.76 -15.33 -17.04
N GLU A 92 -21.06 -15.59 -17.03
CA GLU A 92 -21.84 -15.95 -18.20
C GLU A 92 -22.68 -14.76 -18.66
N LEU A 93 -22.57 -14.45 -19.95
CA LEU A 93 -23.40 -13.47 -20.63
C LEU A 93 -24.25 -14.17 -21.69
N THR A 94 -25.56 -13.98 -21.63
CA THR A 94 -26.45 -14.44 -22.69
C THR A 94 -26.22 -13.59 -23.94
N ALA A 95 -25.95 -14.24 -25.07
CA ALA A 95 -25.69 -13.57 -26.33
C ALA A 95 -26.06 -14.47 -27.49
N THR A 96 -26.47 -13.89 -28.62
CA THR A 96 -26.83 -14.64 -29.82
C THR A 96 -25.62 -15.45 -30.30
N ALA A 97 -25.81 -16.70 -30.71
CA ALA A 97 -24.71 -17.56 -31.14
C ALA A 97 -23.89 -16.90 -32.26
N GLY A 98 -22.56 -16.92 -32.13
CA GLY A 98 -21.65 -16.24 -33.05
C GLY A 98 -21.38 -14.76 -32.71
N THR A 99 -21.98 -14.21 -31.65
CA THR A 99 -21.64 -12.87 -31.14
C THR A 99 -20.24 -12.89 -30.53
N VAL A 100 -19.39 -11.95 -30.93
CA VAL A 100 -18.02 -11.81 -30.44
C VAL A 100 -17.99 -10.76 -29.33
N ILE A 101 -17.50 -11.14 -28.16
CA ILE A 101 -17.21 -10.24 -27.04
C ILE A 101 -15.70 -9.97 -27.07
N PRO A 102 -15.27 -8.75 -27.42
CA PRO A 102 -13.84 -8.45 -27.52
C PRO A 102 -13.17 -8.46 -26.15
N ALA A 103 -11.86 -8.74 -26.16
CA ALA A 103 -11.01 -8.49 -25.01
C ALA A 103 -11.04 -7.00 -24.65
N GLY A 104 -11.01 -6.68 -23.35
CA GLY A 104 -11.05 -5.29 -22.91
C GLY A 104 -12.44 -4.70 -22.71
N THR A 105 -13.52 -5.48 -22.92
CA THR A 105 -14.89 -5.05 -22.65
C THR A 105 -15.07 -4.77 -21.15
N GLU A 106 -15.63 -3.62 -20.81
CA GLU A 106 -15.84 -3.19 -19.43
C GLU A 106 -17.23 -3.54 -18.92
N PHE A 107 -17.27 -4.09 -17.71
CA PHE A 107 -18.45 -4.45 -16.93
C PHE A 107 -18.38 -3.72 -15.59
N THR A 108 -19.52 -3.32 -15.04
CA THR A 108 -19.62 -2.74 -13.69
C THR A 108 -20.41 -3.69 -12.83
N ALA A 109 -19.87 -4.14 -11.71
CA ALA A 109 -20.57 -5.06 -10.82
C ALA A 109 -21.60 -4.31 -9.97
N ASP A 110 -22.81 -4.88 -9.86
CA ASP A 110 -23.90 -4.24 -9.12
C ASP A 110 -23.71 -4.34 -7.60
N ALA A 111 -22.94 -5.33 -7.14
CA ALA A 111 -22.68 -5.57 -5.72
C ALA A 111 -21.71 -4.53 -5.09
N ASN A 112 -20.65 -4.14 -5.80
CA ASN A 112 -19.61 -3.26 -5.27
C ASN A 112 -19.38 -1.98 -6.10
N GLY A 113 -20.02 -1.84 -7.26
CA GLY A 113 -19.89 -0.68 -8.15
C GLY A 113 -18.51 -0.56 -8.84
N LEU A 114 -17.66 -1.59 -8.76
CA LEU A 114 -16.34 -1.59 -9.36
C LEU A 114 -16.36 -2.07 -10.80
N ARG A 115 -15.32 -1.70 -11.54
CA ARG A 115 -15.16 -2.06 -12.96
C ARG A 115 -14.37 -3.35 -13.10
N TYR A 116 -14.83 -4.18 -14.01
CA TYR A 116 -14.22 -5.44 -14.41
C TYR A 116 -14.00 -5.42 -15.92
N ARG A 117 -12.95 -6.07 -16.39
CA ARG A 117 -12.57 -6.09 -17.81
C ARG A 117 -12.35 -7.51 -18.30
N THR A 118 -12.84 -7.83 -19.49
CA THR A 118 -12.57 -9.14 -20.11
C THR A 118 -11.09 -9.32 -20.44
N THR A 119 -10.54 -10.47 -20.08
CA THR A 119 -9.11 -10.79 -20.29
C THR A 119 -8.81 -11.27 -21.71
N ALA A 120 -9.78 -11.91 -22.35
CA ALA A 120 -9.67 -12.48 -23.69
C ALA A 120 -10.96 -12.24 -24.49
N GLU A 121 -10.83 -12.36 -25.82
CA GLU A 121 -11.97 -12.38 -26.72
C GLU A 121 -12.69 -13.73 -26.60
N VAL A 122 -14.02 -13.68 -26.53
CA VAL A 122 -14.88 -14.88 -26.45
C VAL A 122 -15.99 -14.76 -27.48
N THR A 123 -16.23 -15.84 -28.23
CA THR A 123 -17.39 -15.96 -29.10
C THR A 123 -18.48 -16.77 -28.41
N SER A 124 -19.71 -16.27 -28.42
CA SER A 124 -20.87 -16.98 -27.87
C SER A 124 -21.13 -18.28 -28.63
N VAL A 125 -21.32 -19.36 -27.87
CA VAL A 125 -21.68 -20.69 -28.37
C VAL A 125 -23.02 -21.08 -27.75
N LEU A 126 -23.96 -21.54 -28.57
CA LEU A 126 -25.29 -21.98 -28.12
C LEU A 126 -26.08 -20.94 -27.30
N GLY A 127 -25.85 -19.64 -27.53
CA GLY A 127 -26.60 -18.58 -26.86
C GLY A 127 -25.94 -18.03 -25.59
N ILE A 128 -24.77 -18.55 -25.20
CA ILE A 128 -24.07 -18.18 -23.97
C ILE A 128 -22.61 -17.89 -24.28
N ALA A 129 -22.08 -16.80 -23.72
CA ALA A 129 -20.67 -16.48 -23.74
C ALA A 129 -20.11 -16.55 -22.31
N THR A 130 -19.23 -17.52 -22.07
CA THR A 130 -18.49 -17.67 -20.81
C THR A 130 -17.24 -16.79 -20.87
N ILE A 131 -17.28 -15.66 -20.19
CA ILE A 131 -16.23 -14.64 -20.21
C ILE A 131 -15.42 -14.65 -18.92
N GLN A 132 -14.09 -14.64 -19.05
CA GLN A 132 -13.22 -14.39 -17.91
C GLN A 132 -13.02 -12.88 -17.77
N ILE A 133 -13.30 -12.38 -16.57
CA ILE A 133 -13.23 -10.96 -16.21
C ILE A 133 -12.25 -10.76 -15.06
N ARG A 134 -11.55 -9.63 -15.09
CA ARG A 134 -10.61 -9.21 -14.04
C ARG A 134 -11.03 -7.85 -13.49
N CYS A 135 -11.02 -7.71 -12.17
CA CYS A 135 -11.25 -6.41 -11.53
C CYS A 135 -10.16 -5.41 -11.93
N VAL A 136 -10.53 -4.17 -12.23
CA VAL A 136 -9.58 -3.08 -12.53
C VAL A 136 -8.82 -2.65 -11.27
N GLU A 137 -9.51 -2.64 -10.13
CA GLU A 137 -8.91 -2.34 -8.83
C GLU A 137 -8.34 -3.61 -8.19
N THR A 138 -7.21 -3.47 -7.48
CA THR A 138 -6.61 -4.57 -6.72
C THR A 138 -7.19 -4.63 -5.31
N GLY A 139 -7.05 -5.79 -4.66
CA GLY A 139 -7.46 -5.95 -3.26
C GLY A 139 -8.77 -6.68 -3.06
N ILE A 140 -9.14 -6.85 -1.80
CA ILE A 140 -10.32 -7.63 -1.37
C ILE A 140 -11.64 -7.00 -1.83
N VAL A 141 -11.63 -5.69 -2.06
CA VAL A 141 -12.80 -4.90 -2.49
C VAL A 141 -13.36 -5.35 -3.84
N GLY A 142 -12.51 -5.94 -4.69
CA GLY A 142 -12.87 -6.46 -6.00
C GLY A 142 -13.47 -7.86 -6.00
N ASN A 143 -13.66 -8.49 -4.84
CA ASN A 143 -14.23 -9.83 -4.77
C ASN A 143 -15.74 -9.81 -5.00
N LEU A 144 -16.22 -10.76 -5.80
CA LEU A 144 -17.63 -11.05 -6.01
C LEU A 144 -17.87 -12.53 -5.70
N GLU A 145 -19.11 -12.85 -5.36
CA GLU A 145 -19.56 -14.21 -5.11
C GLU A 145 -20.25 -14.81 -6.35
N VAL A 146 -20.37 -16.13 -6.38
CA VAL A 146 -21.13 -16.82 -7.43
C VAL A 146 -22.60 -16.40 -7.33
N GLY A 147 -23.16 -15.96 -8.45
CA GLY A 147 -24.52 -15.41 -8.52
C GLY A 147 -24.57 -13.88 -8.55
N ASP A 148 -23.47 -13.18 -8.28
CA ASP A 148 -23.42 -11.72 -8.43
C ASP A 148 -23.57 -11.32 -9.90
N THR A 149 -24.13 -10.13 -10.11
CA THR A 149 -24.45 -9.61 -11.44
C THR A 149 -23.56 -8.44 -11.82
N LEU A 150 -23.24 -8.36 -13.11
CA LEU A 150 -22.47 -7.27 -13.69
C LEU A 150 -23.20 -6.70 -14.91
N SER A 151 -23.23 -5.38 -15.01
CA SER A 151 -23.80 -4.64 -16.13
C SER A 151 -22.72 -4.23 -17.13
N ILE A 152 -22.96 -4.46 -18.41
CA ILE A 152 -22.02 -4.06 -19.48
C ILE A 152 -22.02 -2.55 -19.64
N SER A 153 -20.83 -1.94 -19.68
CA SER A 153 -20.70 -0.47 -19.81
C SER A 153 -20.87 0.02 -21.26
N ALA A 154 -20.57 -0.83 -22.24
CA ALA A 154 -20.76 -0.56 -23.66
C ALA A 154 -21.55 -1.70 -24.29
N GLN A 155 -22.72 -1.38 -24.84
CA GLN A 155 -23.61 -2.40 -25.40
C GLN A 155 -22.97 -3.09 -26.62
N ILE A 156 -22.98 -4.43 -26.62
CA ILE A 156 -22.55 -5.25 -27.75
C ILE A 156 -23.81 -5.74 -28.48
N ALA A 157 -23.86 -5.51 -29.80
CA ALA A 157 -24.99 -5.95 -30.60
C ALA A 157 -25.13 -7.48 -30.54
N GLY A 158 -26.30 -7.96 -30.13
CA GLY A 158 -26.58 -9.39 -29.99
C GLY A 158 -26.22 -9.98 -28.63
N ALA A 159 -25.67 -9.22 -27.68
CA ALA A 159 -25.46 -9.63 -26.30
C ALA A 159 -26.42 -8.92 -25.34
N ASP A 160 -26.79 -9.59 -24.25
CA ASP A 160 -27.53 -8.97 -23.16
C ASP A 160 -26.67 -7.96 -22.40
N THR A 161 -27.30 -7.20 -21.53
CA THR A 161 -26.64 -6.15 -20.76
C THR A 161 -26.16 -6.62 -19.39
N VAL A 162 -26.59 -7.79 -18.91
CA VAL A 162 -26.29 -8.31 -17.58
C VAL A 162 -25.60 -9.67 -17.70
N ALA A 163 -24.41 -9.78 -17.12
CA ALA A 163 -23.69 -11.03 -16.93
C ALA A 163 -23.80 -11.49 -15.48
N THR A 164 -23.73 -12.80 -15.25
CA THR A 164 -23.78 -13.40 -13.91
C THR A 164 -22.50 -14.16 -13.62
N VAL A 165 -21.89 -13.94 -12.46
CA VAL A 165 -20.69 -14.67 -12.03
C VAL A 165 -21.04 -16.13 -11.76
N THR A 166 -20.31 -17.05 -12.41
CA THR A 166 -20.49 -18.50 -12.23
C THR A 166 -19.34 -19.16 -11.49
N VAL A 167 -18.12 -18.62 -11.61
CA VAL A 167 -16.93 -19.16 -10.95
C VAL A 167 -16.04 -18.02 -10.44
N VAL A 168 -15.47 -18.21 -9.25
CA VAL A 168 -14.41 -17.38 -8.70
C VAL A 168 -13.08 -18.08 -8.96
N ASP A 169 -12.30 -17.60 -9.92
CA ASP A 169 -11.02 -18.22 -10.31
C ASP A 169 -9.89 -17.81 -9.35
N GLN A 170 -9.84 -16.53 -8.98
CA GLN A 170 -8.85 -15.96 -8.07
C GLN A 170 -9.49 -14.85 -7.24
N LEU A 171 -9.27 -14.90 -5.92
CA LEU A 171 -9.66 -13.82 -5.03
C LEU A 171 -8.65 -12.68 -5.11
N GLY A 172 -9.15 -11.46 -5.15
CA GLY A 172 -8.40 -10.25 -4.85
C GLY A 172 -7.99 -10.26 -3.38
N VAL A 173 -6.73 -9.93 -3.14
CA VAL A 173 -6.13 -9.87 -1.80
C VAL A 173 -5.41 -8.54 -1.67
N ASP A 174 -5.53 -7.90 -0.51
CA ASP A 174 -4.87 -6.63 -0.25
C ASP A 174 -3.36 -6.79 -0.12
N THR A 175 -2.65 -5.67 -0.30
CA THR A 175 -1.22 -5.62 0.02
C THR A 175 -1.04 -5.95 1.51
N GLU A 176 -0.07 -6.80 1.80
CA GLU A 176 0.21 -7.25 3.15
C GLU A 176 0.48 -6.08 4.10
N SER A 177 -0.13 -6.12 5.29
CA SER A 177 0.02 -5.08 6.29
C SER A 177 1.43 -5.08 6.90
N ASP A 178 1.87 -3.96 7.48
CA ASP A 178 3.14 -3.91 8.24
C ASP A 178 3.14 -4.89 9.42
N ALA A 179 1.97 -5.16 10.01
CA ALA A 179 1.83 -6.05 11.16
C ALA A 179 2.09 -7.51 10.78
N ASP A 180 1.62 -7.93 9.61
CA ASP A 180 1.80 -9.30 9.09
C ASP A 180 3.16 -9.49 8.41
N TYR A 181 3.66 -8.42 7.75
CA TYR A 181 4.93 -8.47 7.05
C TYR A 181 6.14 -8.52 7.99
N ARG A 182 6.13 -7.73 9.07
CA ARG A 182 7.23 -7.66 10.05
C ARG A 182 7.66 -9.01 10.63
N PRO A 183 6.79 -9.90 11.11
CA PRO A 183 7.21 -11.20 11.64
C PRO A 183 7.88 -12.07 10.57
N ARG A 184 7.49 -11.98 9.30
CA ARG A 184 8.17 -12.68 8.20
C ARG A 184 9.58 -12.15 7.96
N VAL A 185 9.74 -10.83 7.91
CA VAL A 185 11.07 -10.19 7.77
C VAL A 185 11.98 -10.55 8.94
N LEU A 186 11.46 -10.49 10.18
CA LEU A 186 12.22 -10.87 11.37
C LEU A 186 12.56 -12.36 11.40
N PHE A 187 11.66 -13.22 10.93
CA PHE A 187 11.94 -14.64 10.78
C PHE A 187 13.08 -14.86 9.79
N ALA A 188 13.03 -14.24 8.60
CA ALA A 188 14.09 -14.33 7.61
C ALA A 188 15.44 -13.82 8.12
N GLN A 189 15.46 -12.69 8.84
CA GLN A 189 16.69 -12.15 9.45
C GLN A 189 17.31 -13.05 10.51
N ARG A 190 16.48 -13.80 11.24
CA ARG A 190 16.91 -14.66 12.35
C ARG A 190 17.07 -16.12 11.91
N ALA A 191 16.63 -16.46 10.71
CA ALA A 191 16.67 -17.80 10.18
C ALA A 191 18.13 -18.20 9.94
N ILE A 192 18.60 -19.20 10.68
CA ILE A 192 19.84 -19.91 10.37
C ILE A 192 19.45 -21.08 9.50
N THR A 193 19.80 -21.03 8.21
CA THR A 193 19.48 -22.10 7.25
C THR A 193 20.67 -23.03 7.01
N GLY A 194 20.41 -24.27 6.60
CA GLY A 194 21.43 -25.16 6.02
C GLY A 194 21.89 -26.33 6.89
N GLY A 195 21.07 -26.78 7.84
CA GLY A 195 21.41 -27.89 8.74
C GLY A 195 20.32 -28.94 8.98
N GLY A 196 19.16 -28.83 8.31
CA GLY A 196 17.98 -29.63 8.63
C GLY A 196 17.39 -29.28 10.00
N ASN A 197 17.53 -28.03 10.42
CA ASN A 197 17.06 -27.58 11.72
C ASN A 197 15.56 -27.22 11.67
N ALA A 198 14.98 -26.87 12.83
CA ALA A 198 13.55 -26.52 12.92
C ALA A 198 13.16 -25.31 12.04
N THR A 199 14.10 -24.41 11.73
CA THR A 199 13.89 -23.28 10.81
C THR A 199 13.82 -23.79 9.37
N ASP A 200 14.71 -24.69 8.96
CA ASP A 200 14.70 -25.31 7.64
C ASP A 200 13.36 -26.04 7.39
N HIS A 201 12.89 -26.82 8.37
CA HIS A 201 11.60 -27.50 8.28
C HIS A 201 10.40 -26.54 8.13
N LYS A 202 10.48 -25.33 8.72
CA LYS A 202 9.44 -24.30 8.58
C LYS A 202 9.50 -23.57 7.23
N ILE A 203 10.67 -23.53 6.58
CA ILE A 203 10.83 -22.94 5.25
C ILE A 203 10.36 -23.90 4.15
N TRP A 204 10.56 -25.20 4.33
CA TRP A 204 10.18 -26.23 3.34
C TRP A 204 8.70 -26.63 3.34
N ALA A 205 8.01 -26.44 4.47
CA ALA A 205 6.59 -26.75 4.62
C ALA A 205 5.72 -25.63 4.02
#